data_AF-A0A0K6G1G0-F1
#
_entry.id   AF-A0A0K6G1G0-F1
#
_cell.length_a   1.000
_cell.length_b   1.000
_cell.length_c   1.000
_cell.angle_alpha   90.00
_cell.angle_beta   90.00
_cell.angle_gamma   90.00
#
_symmetry.space_group_name_H-M   'P 1'
#
loop_
_entity.id
_entity.type
_entity.pdbx_description
1 polymer ?
#
loop_
_entity_poly.entity_id
_entity_poly.type
_entity_poly.pdbx_seq_one_letter_code
_entity_poly.pdbx_strand_id
1 'polypeptide(L)'
;MLKDVLELTRFSSEFENFALPSLVAGSVILMSSVEPTPFSYEYGYLCFRILVFSLDTCLIGYGFNPRFIFERMSGAPARTHFDSLWDGVADLIAYELDPNALSSQKRLTNVLDPTPERLPILEGPQLEMLLNIIHQDQKNFLIVLMTANSLQVSGVLFVLYKYFDSER
;
A
#
# COMPACT_ATOMS: atom_id res chain seq x y z
N MET A 1 -6.40 -6.58 -18.15
CA MET A 1 -5.20 -6.59 -17.29
C MET A 1 -5.50 -6.03 -15.90
N LEU A 2 -5.90 -4.76 -15.75
CA LEU A 2 -6.32 -4.24 -14.43
C LEU A 2 -7.52 -4.99 -13.86
N LYS A 3 -8.50 -5.30 -14.70
CA LYS A 3 -9.65 -6.14 -14.31
C LYS A 3 -9.20 -7.50 -13.76
N ASP A 4 -8.17 -8.10 -14.35
CA ASP A 4 -7.68 -9.43 -13.97
C ASP A 4 -6.91 -9.37 -12.64
N VAL A 5 -6.12 -8.32 -12.41
CA VAL A 5 -5.50 -8.04 -11.10
C VAL A 5 -6.57 -7.82 -10.03
N LEU A 6 -7.66 -7.11 -10.36
CA LEU A 6 -8.78 -6.91 -9.45
C LEU A 6 -9.64 -8.17 -9.23
N GLU A 7 -9.57 -9.13 -10.15
CA GLU A 7 -10.24 -10.43 -10.03
C GLU A 7 -9.42 -11.40 -9.16
N LEU A 8 -8.08 -11.35 -9.21
CA LEU A 8 -7.20 -12.15 -8.34
C LEU A 8 -7.42 -11.88 -6.86
N THR A 9 -7.69 -10.63 -6.52
CA THR A 9 -8.04 -10.16 -5.17
C THR A 9 -9.46 -10.53 -4.73
N ARG A 10 -10.24 -11.27 -5.53
CA ARG A 10 -11.49 -11.91 -5.06
C ARG A 10 -11.25 -13.14 -4.19
N PHE A 11 -10.02 -13.65 -4.20
CA PHE A 11 -9.63 -14.80 -3.41
C PHE A 11 -8.84 -14.31 -2.21
N SER A 12 -9.42 -14.45 -1.02
CA SER A 12 -8.79 -14.03 0.24
C SER A 12 -7.41 -14.70 0.45
N SER A 13 -7.23 -15.91 -0.10
CA SER A 13 -5.97 -16.67 -0.04
C SER A 13 -4.85 -16.08 -0.91
N GLU A 14 -5.18 -15.27 -1.91
CA GLU A 14 -4.17 -14.71 -2.83
C GLU A 14 -3.54 -13.42 -2.29
N PHE A 15 -4.16 -12.76 -1.30
CA PHE A 15 -3.59 -11.54 -0.73
C PHE A 15 -2.23 -11.79 -0.07
N GLU A 16 -2.01 -12.94 0.57
CA GLU A 16 -0.69 -13.28 1.12
C GLU A 16 0.41 -13.28 0.05
N ASN A 17 0.08 -13.61 -1.20
CA ASN A 17 1.03 -13.57 -2.33
C ASN A 17 1.43 -12.13 -2.71
N PHE A 18 0.65 -11.12 -2.31
CA PHE A 18 0.98 -9.71 -2.50
C PHE A 18 1.80 -9.12 -1.34
N ALA A 19 1.98 -9.83 -0.22
CA ALA A 19 2.72 -9.36 0.96
C ALA A 19 4.26 -9.39 0.78
N LEU A 20 4.76 -8.92 -0.36
CA LEU A 20 6.17 -8.99 -0.76
C LEU A 20 6.77 -7.59 -0.90
N PRO A 21 7.72 -7.17 -0.03
CA PRO A 21 8.43 -5.89 -0.18
C PRO A 21 9.09 -5.70 -1.55
N SER A 22 9.59 -6.78 -2.15
CA SER A 22 10.16 -6.76 -3.50
C SER A 22 9.14 -6.42 -4.58
N LEU A 23 7.87 -6.78 -4.40
CA LEU A 23 6.78 -6.42 -5.31
C LEU A 23 6.43 -4.93 -5.17
N VAL A 24 6.46 -4.39 -3.95
CA VAL A 24 6.30 -2.95 -3.69
C VAL A 24 7.41 -2.17 -4.41
N ALA A 25 8.68 -2.52 -4.14
CA ALA A 25 9.84 -1.88 -4.77
C ALA A 25 9.84 -2.03 -6.30
N GLY A 26 9.57 -3.24 -6.81
CA GLY A 26 9.48 -3.52 -8.24
C GLY A 26 8.38 -2.70 -8.92
N SER A 27 7.25 -2.49 -8.26
CA SER A 27 6.16 -1.67 -8.81
C SER A 27 6.55 -0.20 -8.96
N VAL A 28 7.31 0.35 -8.02
CA VAL A 28 7.87 1.72 -8.14
C VAL A 28 8.83 1.81 -9.33
N ILE A 29 9.74 0.84 -9.48
CA ILE A 29 10.69 0.79 -10.59
C ILE A 29 9.98 0.64 -11.94
N LEU A 30 8.94 -0.19 -12.02
CA LEU A 30 8.16 -0.34 -13.24
C LEU A 30 7.41 0.96 -13.59
N MET A 31 6.84 1.64 -12.60
CA MET A 31 6.22 2.95 -12.81
C MET A 31 7.21 4.00 -13.32
N SER A 32 8.44 4.03 -12.81
CA SER A 32 9.45 5.00 -13.25
C SER A 32 9.89 4.80 -14.70
N SER A 33 9.71 3.60 -15.26
CA SER A 33 9.97 3.33 -16.68
C SER A 33 8.90 3.89 -17.64
N VAL A 34 7.78 4.41 -17.13
CA VAL A 34 6.66 4.90 -17.93
C VAL A 34 6.77 6.41 -18.14
N GLU A 35 7.42 6.82 -19.21
CA GLU A 35 7.60 8.25 -19.53
C GLU A 35 6.54 8.78 -20.51
N PRO A 36 6.21 10.09 -20.49
CA PRO A 36 6.62 11.09 -19.49
C PRO A 36 5.67 11.18 -18.28
N THR A 37 4.49 10.53 -18.35
CA THR A 37 3.42 10.67 -17.34
C THR A 37 2.84 9.29 -17.01
N PRO A 38 3.38 8.59 -15.99
CA PRO A 38 2.96 7.24 -15.63
C PRO A 38 1.45 7.08 -15.46
N PHE A 39 0.76 8.06 -14.87
CA PHE A 39 -0.68 8.00 -14.58
C PHE A 39 -1.56 8.31 -15.80
N SER A 40 -0.99 8.79 -16.91
CA SER A 40 -1.73 8.96 -18.17
C SER A 40 -1.93 7.64 -18.93
N TYR A 41 -1.18 6.59 -18.57
CA TYR A 41 -1.18 5.31 -19.26
C TYR A 41 -1.71 4.19 -18.37
N GLU A 42 -2.46 3.25 -18.96
CA GLU A 42 -3.03 2.10 -18.22
C GLU A 42 -1.95 1.28 -17.52
N TYR A 43 -0.78 1.11 -18.15
CA TYR A 43 0.32 0.34 -17.57
C TYR A 43 0.90 0.99 -16.31
N GLY A 44 1.16 2.30 -16.31
CA GLY A 44 1.66 2.98 -15.12
C GLY A 44 0.63 3.02 -14.00
N TYR A 45 -0.65 3.20 -14.33
CA TYR A 45 -1.74 3.06 -13.35
C TYR A 45 -1.84 1.64 -12.79
N LEU A 46 -1.67 0.61 -13.62
CA LEU A 46 -1.67 -0.78 -13.18
C LEU A 46 -0.53 -1.06 -12.19
N CYS A 47 0.69 -0.62 -12.50
CA CYS A 47 1.82 -0.73 -11.59
C CYS A 47 1.54 -0.01 -10.26
N PHE A 48 0.92 1.18 -10.30
CA PHE A 48 0.49 1.89 -9.10
C PHE A 48 -0.56 1.10 -8.29
N ARG A 49 -1.50 0.44 -8.95
CA ARG A 49 -2.50 -0.38 -8.25
C ARG A 49 -1.87 -1.58 -7.57
N ILE A 50 -0.96 -2.29 -8.26
CA ILE A 50 -0.21 -3.40 -7.67
C ILE A 50 0.64 -2.92 -6.50
N LEU A 51 1.28 -1.76 -6.61
CA LEU A 51 2.00 -1.10 -5.52
C LEU A 51 1.10 -0.92 -4.29
N VAL A 52 -0.07 -0.30 -4.45
CA VAL A 52 -1.02 -0.07 -3.34
C VAL A 52 -1.43 -1.40 -2.69
N PHE A 53 -1.84 -2.40 -3.49
CA PHE A 53 -2.23 -3.71 -2.97
C PHE A 53 -1.12 -4.37 -2.15
N SER A 54 0.09 -4.39 -2.72
CA SER A 54 1.23 -5.05 -2.11
C SER A 54 1.65 -4.33 -0.83
N LEU A 55 1.69 -3.00 -0.86
CA LEU A 55 2.04 -2.18 0.29
C LEU A 55 1.07 -2.37 1.45
N ASP A 56 -0.23 -2.28 1.19
CA ASP A 56 -1.28 -2.43 2.19
C ASP A 56 -1.29 -3.81 2.83
N THR A 57 -1.06 -4.85 2.01
CA THR A 57 -0.92 -6.22 2.51
C THR A 57 0.34 -6.37 3.36
N CYS A 58 1.47 -5.77 2.96
CA CYS A 58 2.67 -5.73 3.79
C CYS A 58 2.42 -4.99 5.13
N LEU A 59 1.70 -3.86 5.12
CA LEU A 59 1.35 -3.12 6.33
C LEU A 59 0.52 -3.97 7.30
N ILE A 60 -0.47 -4.72 6.80
CA ILE A 60 -1.23 -5.67 7.60
C ILE A 60 -0.33 -6.78 8.16
N GLY A 61 0.55 -7.32 7.34
CA GLY A 61 1.56 -8.31 7.74
C GLY A 61 2.46 -7.83 8.88
N TYR A 62 2.78 -6.54 8.88
CA TYR A 62 3.60 -5.88 9.90
C TYR A 62 2.81 -5.54 11.17
N GLY A 63 1.60 -5.02 10.99
CA GLY A 63 0.83 -4.34 12.02
C GLY A 63 -0.13 -5.21 12.82
N PHE A 64 -0.63 -6.30 12.23
CA PHE A 64 -1.71 -7.10 12.80
C PHE A 64 -1.34 -8.59 12.91
N ASN A 65 -2.17 -9.39 13.58
CA ASN A 65 -2.24 -10.81 13.27
C ASN A 65 -2.94 -10.92 11.90
N PRO A 66 -2.23 -11.22 10.80
CA PRO A 66 -2.78 -11.17 9.45
C PRO A 66 -4.02 -12.07 9.32
N ARG A 67 -4.05 -13.15 10.13
CA ARG A 67 -5.17 -14.07 10.27
C ARG A 67 -6.49 -13.38 10.58
N PHE A 68 -6.52 -12.32 11.38
CA PHE A 68 -7.79 -11.66 11.74
C PHE A 68 -8.46 -10.98 10.54
N ILE A 69 -7.67 -10.32 9.69
CA ILE A 69 -8.20 -9.69 8.47
C ILE A 69 -8.54 -10.75 7.43
N PHE A 70 -7.71 -11.79 7.28
CA PHE A 70 -8.00 -12.90 6.36
C PHE A 70 -9.22 -13.75 6.80
N GLU A 71 -9.42 -13.94 8.11
CA GLU A 71 -10.61 -14.58 8.68
C GLU A 71 -11.87 -13.72 8.48
N ARG A 72 -11.75 -12.40 8.66
CA ARG A 72 -12.84 -11.47 8.36
C ARG A 72 -13.20 -11.47 6.87
N MET A 73 -12.20 -11.55 5.99
CA MET A 73 -12.43 -11.68 4.55
C MET A 73 -13.05 -13.02 4.17
N SER A 74 -12.58 -14.14 4.72
CA SER A 74 -13.10 -15.46 4.38
C SER A 74 -14.57 -15.64 4.77
N GLY A 75 -15.04 -14.93 5.80
CA GLY A 75 -16.45 -14.85 6.19
C GLY A 75 -17.30 -13.84 5.38
N ALA A 76 -16.67 -12.97 4.58
CA ALA A 76 -17.34 -11.92 3.82
C ALA A 76 -17.58 -12.31 2.34
N PRO A 77 -18.60 -11.72 1.68
CA PRO A 77 -18.77 -11.90 0.24
C PRO A 77 -17.55 -11.45 -0.55
N ALA A 78 -17.14 -12.18 -1.59
CA ALA A 78 -15.96 -11.86 -2.41
C ALA A 78 -15.93 -10.42 -2.96
N ARG A 79 -17.11 -9.83 -3.19
CA ARG A 79 -17.25 -8.44 -3.65
C ARG A 79 -16.82 -7.38 -2.62
N THR A 80 -16.76 -7.71 -1.33
CA THR A 80 -16.41 -6.80 -0.23
C THR A 80 -15.03 -7.10 0.37
N HIS A 81 -14.26 -8.04 -0.22
CA HIS A 81 -12.92 -8.38 0.26
C HIS A 81 -11.98 -7.19 0.19
N PHE A 82 -12.09 -6.41 -0.89
CA PHE A 82 -11.39 -5.14 -1.02
C PHE A 82 -11.71 -4.19 0.12
N ASP A 83 -12.99 -3.83 0.27
CA ASP A 83 -13.42 -2.89 1.32
C ASP A 83 -12.93 -3.36 2.70
N SER A 84 -12.96 -4.67 2.96
CA SER A 84 -12.46 -5.25 4.21
C SER A 84 -10.94 -5.11 4.39
N LEU A 85 -10.16 -5.24 3.30
CA LEU A 85 -8.71 -5.00 3.34
C LEU A 85 -8.44 -3.55 3.74
N TRP A 86 -9.19 -2.63 3.15
CA TRP A 86 -8.97 -1.18 3.29
C TRP A 86 -9.41 -0.67 4.64
N ASP A 87 -10.57 -1.11 5.10
CA ASP A 87 -11.01 -0.85 6.46
C ASP A 87 -9.96 -1.34 7.44
N GLY A 88 -9.39 -2.54 7.22
CA GLY A 88 -8.34 -3.09 8.07
C GLY A 88 -7.04 -2.26 8.07
N VAL A 89 -6.57 -1.81 6.91
CA VAL A 89 -5.39 -0.93 6.79
C VAL A 89 -5.67 0.44 7.41
N ALA A 90 -6.83 1.02 7.14
CA ALA A 90 -7.23 2.32 7.66
C ALA A 90 -7.36 2.30 9.18
N ASP A 91 -7.99 1.27 9.75
CA ASP A 91 -8.09 1.05 11.20
C ASP A 91 -6.70 0.92 11.83
N LEU A 92 -5.81 0.15 11.19
CA LEU A 92 -4.42 -0.02 11.64
C LEU A 92 -3.66 1.33 11.64
N ILE A 93 -3.76 2.10 10.56
CA ILE A 93 -3.11 3.41 10.45
C ILE A 93 -3.73 4.42 11.44
N ALA A 94 -5.04 4.43 11.59
CA ALA A 94 -5.73 5.30 12.55
C ALA A 94 -5.27 5.01 13.98
N TYR A 95 -5.15 3.73 14.35
CA TYR A 95 -4.64 3.32 15.64
C TYR A 95 -3.17 3.73 15.84
N GLU A 96 -2.34 3.58 14.81
CA GLU A 96 -0.93 3.99 14.85
C GLU A 96 -0.76 5.50 15.04
N LEU A 97 -1.64 6.30 14.42
CA LEU A 97 -1.62 7.76 14.50
C LEU A 97 -2.33 8.31 15.75
N ASP A 98 -3.10 7.50 16.50
CA ASP A 98 -3.77 7.94 17.72
C ASP A 98 -2.73 8.32 18.80
N PRO A 99 -2.75 9.55 19.32
CA PRO A 99 -1.86 9.96 20.41
C PRO A 99 -2.17 9.27 21.74
N ASN A 100 -3.39 8.74 21.92
CA ASN A 100 -3.81 8.07 23.15
C ASN A 100 -3.55 6.55 23.12
N ALA A 101 -3.20 5.99 21.96
CA ALA A 101 -2.87 4.58 21.84
C ALA A 101 -1.56 4.25 22.59
N LEU A 102 -1.56 3.10 23.27
CA LEU A 102 -0.37 2.61 23.99
C LEU A 102 0.76 2.36 22.98
N SER A 103 1.93 2.96 23.22
CA SER A 103 3.10 2.81 22.33
C SER A 103 3.54 1.36 22.14
N SER A 104 3.30 0.49 23.13
CA SER A 104 3.56 -0.96 23.05
C SER A 104 2.64 -1.72 22.09
N GLN A 105 1.51 -1.10 21.70
CA GLN A 105 0.55 -1.64 20.75
C GLN A 105 0.70 -1.03 19.35
N LYS A 106 1.53 0.01 19.20
CA LYS A 106 1.92 0.55 17.89
C LYS A 106 2.88 -0.42 17.22
N ARG A 107 2.57 -0.81 15.99
CA ARG A 107 3.24 -1.91 15.28
C ARG A 107 3.88 -1.44 13.98
N LEU A 108 3.50 -0.26 13.49
CA LEU A 108 4.06 0.33 12.28
C LEU A 108 5.14 1.39 12.57
N THR A 109 5.53 1.58 13.84
CA THR A 109 6.56 2.54 14.25
C THR A 109 7.86 2.40 13.45
N ASN A 110 8.28 1.14 13.21
CA ASN A 110 9.55 0.80 12.57
C ASN A 110 9.33 0.21 11.17
N VAL A 111 8.30 0.65 10.45
CA VAL A 111 7.97 0.09 9.13
C VAL A 111 9.02 0.39 8.06
N LEU A 112 9.75 1.50 8.21
CA LEU A 112 10.83 1.94 7.31
C LEU A 112 12.21 1.44 7.74
N ASP A 113 12.42 1.24 9.04
CA ASP A 113 13.66 0.71 9.61
C ASP A 113 13.34 -0.43 10.58
N PRO A 114 12.92 -1.59 10.05
CA PRO A 114 12.54 -2.72 10.89
C PRO A 114 13.76 -3.36 11.58
N THR A 115 13.49 -4.10 12.66
CA THR A 115 14.51 -4.93 13.31
C THR A 115 15.21 -5.86 12.31
N PRO A 116 16.47 -6.29 12.55
CA PRO A 116 17.28 -7.08 11.60
C PRO A 116 16.62 -8.35 11.03
N GLU A 117 15.60 -8.88 11.73
CA GLU A 117 14.83 -10.05 11.33
C GLU A 117 13.76 -9.77 10.26
N ARG A 118 13.54 -8.51 9.87
CA ARG A 118 12.48 -8.08 8.97
C ARG A 118 13.04 -7.13 7.90
N LEU A 119 12.53 -7.24 6.67
CA LEU A 119 12.95 -6.42 5.53
C LEU A 119 12.07 -5.17 5.41
N PRO A 120 12.64 -3.96 5.21
CA PRO A 120 11.86 -2.74 5.03
C PRO A 120 10.90 -2.89 3.85
N ILE A 121 9.69 -2.33 3.97
CA ILE A 121 8.69 -2.43 2.90
C ILE A 121 9.16 -1.67 1.64
N LEU A 122 9.79 -0.51 1.85
CA LEU A 122 10.48 0.28 0.85
C LEU A 122 11.73 0.88 1.48
N GLU A 123 12.82 0.95 0.72
CA GLU A 123 14.05 1.64 1.14
C GLU A 123 14.01 3.11 0.65
N GLY A 124 14.89 3.95 1.19
CA GLY A 124 14.94 5.39 0.89
C GLY A 124 14.91 5.74 -0.61
N PRO A 125 15.75 5.13 -1.47
CA PRO A 125 15.78 5.44 -2.90
C PRO A 125 14.44 5.19 -3.62
N GLN A 126 13.73 4.12 -3.25
CA GLN A 126 12.43 3.79 -3.82
C GLN A 126 11.35 4.75 -3.31
N LEU A 127 11.44 5.21 -2.05
CA LEU A 127 10.54 6.22 -1.51
C LEU A 127 10.71 7.58 -2.21
N GLU A 128 11.96 8.00 -2.42
CA GLU A 128 12.28 9.21 -3.16
C GLU A 128 11.78 9.12 -4.61
N MET A 129 11.99 7.97 -5.26
CA MET A 129 11.48 7.71 -6.61
C MET A 129 9.95 7.78 -6.68
N LEU A 130 9.25 7.14 -5.74
CA LEU A 130 7.79 7.19 -5.67
C LEU A 130 7.27 8.62 -5.45
N LEU A 131 7.91 9.37 -4.55
CA LEU A 131 7.58 10.77 -4.29
C LEU A 131 7.77 11.62 -5.55
N ASN A 132 8.89 11.43 -6.27
CA ASN A 132 9.16 12.14 -7.50
C ASN A 132 8.12 11.83 -8.59
N ILE A 133 7.74 10.56 -8.77
CA ILE A 133 6.69 10.17 -9.72
C ILE A 133 5.36 10.87 -9.39
N ILE A 134 4.94 10.81 -8.12
CA ILE A 134 3.69 11.43 -7.67
C ILE A 134 3.74 12.94 -7.86
N HIS A 135 4.87 13.58 -7.56
CA HIS A 135 5.02 15.03 -7.68
C HIS A 135 5.03 15.51 -9.13
N GLN A 136 5.81 14.86 -10.00
CA GLN A 136 5.94 15.24 -11.41
C GLN A 136 4.63 15.02 -12.17
N ASP A 137 3.88 13.96 -11.84
CA ASP A 137 2.64 13.59 -12.51
C ASP A 137 1.39 13.85 -11.63
N GLN A 138 1.48 14.81 -10.70
CA GLN A 138 0.46 15.11 -9.69
C GLN A 138 -0.94 15.38 -10.25
N LYS A 139 -1.01 15.99 -11.45
CA LYS A 139 -2.29 16.30 -12.09
C LYS A 139 -3.00 15.03 -12.54
N ASN A 140 -2.28 14.13 -13.23
CA ASN A 140 -2.88 12.87 -13.68
C ASN A 140 -3.09 11.93 -12.51
N PHE A 141 -2.20 11.94 -11.51
CA PHE A 141 -2.43 11.27 -10.24
C PHE A 141 -3.76 11.71 -9.61
N LEU A 142 -4.03 13.02 -9.51
CA LEU A 142 -5.29 13.53 -8.97
C LEU A 142 -6.51 13.15 -9.83
N ILE A 143 -6.39 13.19 -11.16
CA ILE A 143 -7.48 12.77 -12.07
C ILE A 143 -7.80 11.28 -11.84
N VAL A 144 -6.78 10.44 -11.76
CA VAL A 144 -6.91 9.03 -11.42
C VAL A 144 -7.52 8.89 -10.03
N LEU A 145 -7.13 9.74 -9.07
CA LEU A 145 -7.70 9.77 -7.72
C LEU A 145 -9.22 10.09 -7.70
N MET A 146 -9.67 10.95 -8.60
CA MET A 146 -11.08 11.34 -8.64
C MET A 146 -11.92 10.34 -9.43
N THR A 147 -11.36 9.74 -10.47
CA THR A 147 -12.09 8.87 -11.41
C THR A 147 -12.24 7.44 -10.90
N ALA A 148 -11.28 6.93 -10.12
CA ALA A 148 -11.33 5.56 -9.61
C ALA A 148 -12.23 5.37 -8.36
N ASN A 149 -12.94 6.42 -7.92
CA ASN A 149 -14.01 6.45 -6.89
C ASN A 149 -13.68 5.86 -5.49
N SER A 150 -12.43 5.49 -5.24
CA SER A 150 -11.89 5.05 -3.95
C SER A 150 -10.45 4.57 -4.19
N LEU A 151 -9.44 5.35 -3.79
CA LEU A 151 -8.05 4.96 -4.10
C LEU A 151 -7.27 4.32 -3.00
N GLN A 152 -7.85 4.20 -1.80
CA GLN A 152 -7.28 3.30 -0.79
C GLN A 152 -5.77 3.56 -0.62
N VAL A 153 -5.37 4.84 -0.73
CA VAL A 153 -3.96 5.27 -0.73
C VAL A 153 -3.47 5.55 0.68
N SER A 154 -4.25 5.23 1.71
CA SER A 154 -3.90 5.49 3.10
C SER A 154 -2.55 4.87 3.45
N GLY A 155 -2.27 3.64 3.00
CA GLY A 155 -0.96 3.01 3.21
C GLY A 155 0.17 3.75 2.54
N VAL A 156 0.00 4.15 1.26
CA VAL A 156 1.00 4.94 0.53
C VAL A 156 1.28 6.27 1.23
N LEU A 157 0.23 7.01 1.58
CA LEU A 157 0.36 8.30 2.27
C LEU A 157 0.98 8.16 3.66
N PHE A 158 0.64 7.10 4.40
CA PHE A 158 1.22 6.83 5.70
C PHE A 158 2.71 6.53 5.62
N VAL A 159 3.14 5.71 4.66
CA VAL A 159 4.56 5.38 4.47
C VAL A 159 5.37 6.60 4.03
N LEU A 160 4.83 7.41 3.12
CA LEU A 160 5.45 8.69 2.76
C LEU A 160 5.51 9.66 3.94
N TYR A 161 4.46 9.73 4.76
CA TYR A 161 4.46 10.53 5.99
C TYR A 161 5.57 10.09 6.96
N LYS A 162 5.71 8.78 7.19
CA LYS A 162 6.79 8.22 8.04
C LYS A 162 8.17 8.51 7.48
N TYR A 163 8.32 8.51 6.15
CA TYR A 163 9.58 8.85 5.49
C TYR A 163 9.95 10.31 5.78
N PHE A 164 9.03 11.25 5.59
CA PHE A 164 9.25 12.65 5.94
C PHE A 164 9.50 12.89 7.43
N ASP A 165 8.85 12.11 8.31
CA ASP A 165 9.06 12.21 9.75
C ASP A 165 10.47 11.72 10.16
N SER A 166 11.01 10.71 9.45
CA SER A 166 12.36 10.18 9.70
C SER A 166 13.49 11.09 9.21
N GLU A 167 13.23 11.99 8.26
CA GLU A 167 14.20 12.95 7.74
C GLU A 167 14.29 14.25 8.56
N ARG A 168 13.47 14.42 9.60
CA ARG A 168 13.44 15.60 10.48
C ARG A 168 14.30 15.44 11.72
#